data_AF-A0A7U5YV05-F1
#
_entry.id   AF-A0A7U5YV05-F1
#
_cell.length_a   1.000
_cell.length_b   1.000
_cell.length_c   1.000
_cell.angle_alpha   90.00
_cell.angle_beta   90.00
_cell.angle_gamma   90.00
#
_symmetry.space_group_name_H-M   'P 1'
#
loop_
_entity.id
_entity.type
_entity.pdbx_description
1 polymer ?
#
loop_
_entity_poly.entity_id
_entity_poly.type
_entity_poly.pdbx_seq_one_letter_code
_entity_poly.pdbx_strand_id
1 'polypeptide(L)'
;MPCRAVIHAVGPRWLFGLWAERQDNLLAQAYLRALTLARDNGFSSIAFPCISTGHYFFPHERAAGTALRTIITFLTHIAPDMDVYCFCFSRRDALIYRRILEEHHCPFLTDDES
;
A
#
# COMPACT_ATOMS: atom_id res chain seq x y z
N MET A 1 -16.88 0.54 -7.89
CA MET A 1 -16.49 -0.57 -8.77
C MET A 1 -16.84 -1.90 -8.11
N PRO A 2 -17.44 -2.87 -8.82
CA PRO A 2 -17.56 -4.24 -8.29
C PRO A 2 -16.19 -4.93 -8.32
N CYS A 3 -15.74 -5.44 -7.17
CA CYS A 3 -14.53 -6.26 -7.08
C CYS A 3 -14.85 -7.73 -7.45
N ARG A 4 -13.91 -8.41 -8.13
CA ARG A 4 -14.05 -9.84 -8.46
C ARG A 4 -13.68 -10.78 -7.32
N ALA A 5 -12.84 -10.32 -6.40
CA ALA A 5 -12.39 -11.05 -5.22
C ALA A 5 -11.95 -10.07 -4.12
N VAL A 6 -11.83 -10.59 -2.90
CA VAL A 6 -11.30 -9.87 -1.73
C VAL A 6 -10.12 -10.65 -1.17
N ILE A 7 -8.97 -9.99 -1.04
CA ILE A 7 -7.78 -10.53 -0.38
C ILE A 7 -7.75 -10.00 1.06
N HIS A 8 -7.83 -10.89 2.03
CA HIS A 8 -7.69 -10.53 3.45
C HIS A 8 -6.21 -10.45 3.84
N ALA A 9 -5.75 -9.24 4.19
CA ALA A 9 -4.41 -9.00 4.71
C ALA A 9 -4.49 -8.40 6.12
N VAL A 10 -3.70 -8.95 7.05
CA VAL A 10 -3.63 -8.46 8.43
C VAL A 10 -2.32 -7.71 8.61
N GLY A 11 -2.42 -6.39 8.77
CA GLY A 11 -1.28 -5.56 9.12
C GLY A 11 -0.93 -5.65 10.61
N PRO A 12 0.28 -5.24 11.01
CA PRO A 12 0.69 -5.23 12.42
C PRO A 12 -0.01 -4.09 13.19
N ARG A 13 -0.22 -4.30 14.49
CA ARG A 13 -0.53 -3.21 15.44
C ARG A 13 0.75 -2.43 15.72
N TRP A 14 0.68 -1.10 15.75
CA TRP A 14 1.78 -0.26 16.19
C TRP A 14 1.97 -0.35 17.71
N LEU A 15 3.23 -0.42 18.13
CA LEU A 15 3.62 -0.61 19.54
C LEU A 15 4.46 0.59 19.99
N PHE A 16 4.02 1.78 19.55
CA PHE A 16 4.57 3.07 19.98
C PHE A 16 6.10 3.17 19.85
N GLY A 17 6.66 2.60 18.78
CA GLY A 17 8.09 2.68 18.47
C GLY A 17 8.97 1.56 19.04
N LEU A 18 8.47 0.71 19.95
CA LEU A 18 9.28 -0.34 20.60
C LEU A 18 9.87 -1.37 19.62
N TRP A 19 9.19 -1.62 18.50
CA TRP A 19 9.57 -2.63 17.50
C TRP A 19 9.43 -2.08 16.08
N ALA A 20 9.77 -0.81 15.91
CA ALA A 20 9.43 -0.04 14.72
C ALA A 20 9.86 -0.71 13.40
N GLU A 21 11.11 -1.18 13.29
CA GLU A 21 11.61 -1.86 12.09
C GLU A 21 10.91 -3.18 11.82
N ARG A 22 10.66 -3.98 12.87
CA ARG A 22 9.93 -5.24 12.75
C ARG A 22 8.50 -4.98 12.26
N GLN A 23 7.87 -3.91 12.73
CA GLN A 23 6.52 -3.53 12.35
C GLN A 23 6.45 -3.02 10.91
N ASP A 24 7.45 -2.26 10.45
CA ASP A 24 7.57 -1.89 9.04
C ASP A 24 7.70 -3.14 8.16
N ASN A 25 8.56 -4.08 8.55
CA ASN A 25 8.75 -5.33 7.81
C ASN A 25 7.47 -6.17 7.75
N LEU A 26 6.72 -6.25 8.85
CA LEU A 26 5.43 -6.94 8.86
C LEU A 26 4.39 -6.25 7.97
N LEU A 27 4.36 -4.92 7.97
CA LEU A 27 3.47 -4.16 7.09
C LEU A 27 3.83 -4.38 5.63
N ALA A 28 5.13 -4.29 5.27
CA ALA A 28 5.63 -4.57 3.94
C ALA A 28 5.26 -5.99 3.47
N GLN A 29 5.40 -6.99 4.35
CA GLN A 29 5.01 -8.38 4.04
C GLN A 29 3.51 -8.52 3.77
N ALA A 30 2.65 -7.77 4.47
CA ALA A 30 1.21 -7.80 4.23
C ALA A 30 0.87 -7.30 2.81
N TYR A 31 1.48 -6.19 2.38
CA TYR A 31 1.34 -5.68 1.01
C TYR A 31 1.91 -6.66 -0.02
N LEU A 32 3.15 -7.13 0.18
CA LEU A 32 3.83 -8.02 -0.76
C LEU A 32 3.04 -9.31 -0.98
N ARG A 33 2.55 -9.96 0.08
CA ARG A 33 1.78 -11.20 -0.04
C ARG A 33 0.46 -10.99 -0.77
N ALA A 34 -0.22 -9.87 -0.52
CA ALA A 34 -1.47 -9.54 -1.22
C ALA A 34 -1.24 -9.27 -2.72
N LEU A 35 -0.18 -8.53 -3.06
CA LEU A 35 0.24 -8.29 -4.45
C LEU A 35 0.60 -9.59 -5.17
N THR A 36 1.43 -10.43 -4.54
CA THR A 36 1.80 -11.75 -5.08
C THR A 36 0.57 -12.61 -5.30
N LEU A 37 -0.33 -12.69 -4.31
CA LEU A 37 -1.54 -13.50 -4.45
C LEU A 37 -2.46 -12.98 -5.57
N ALA A 38 -2.61 -11.67 -5.72
CA ALA A 38 -3.40 -11.09 -6.80
C ALA A 38 -2.82 -11.44 -8.18
N ARG A 39 -1.51 -11.24 -8.36
CA ARG A 39 -0.80 -11.61 -9.60
C ARG A 39 -0.94 -13.11 -9.89
N ASP A 40 -0.69 -13.96 -8.90
CA ASP A 40 -0.69 -15.42 -9.08
C ASP A 40 -2.09 -15.97 -9.43
N ASN A 41 -3.15 -15.23 -9.10
CA ASN A 41 -4.53 -15.53 -9.49
C ASN A 41 -4.97 -14.81 -10.77
N GLY A 42 -4.05 -14.15 -11.48
CA GLY A 42 -4.32 -13.51 -12.77
C GLY A 42 -5.12 -12.21 -12.69
N PHE A 43 -5.11 -11.52 -11.54
CA PHE A 43 -5.71 -10.18 -11.44
C PHE A 43 -4.77 -9.12 -12.02
N SER A 44 -5.29 -8.29 -12.92
CA SER A 44 -4.56 -7.16 -13.50
C SER A 44 -4.58 -5.90 -12.62
N SER A 45 -5.46 -5.85 -11.61
CA SER A 45 -5.56 -4.71 -10.71
C SER A 45 -5.90 -5.09 -9.27
N ILE A 46 -5.46 -4.25 -8.33
CA ILE A 46 -5.76 -4.38 -6.89
C ILE A 46 -5.89 -3.01 -6.24
N ALA A 47 -6.81 -2.88 -5.28
CA ALA A 47 -6.94 -1.69 -4.46
C ALA A 47 -6.57 -2.00 -3.00
N PHE A 48 -5.77 -1.14 -2.39
CA PHE A 48 -5.39 -1.23 -0.98
C PHE A 48 -5.98 -0.07 -0.18
N PRO A 49 -6.55 -0.31 1.01
CA PRO A 49 -6.72 0.74 1.99
C PRO A 49 -5.37 1.10 2.64
N CYS A 50 -5.36 2.16 3.45
CA CYS A 50 -4.22 2.46 4.34
C CYS A 50 -4.14 1.42 5.47
N ILE A 51 -3.45 0.30 5.23
CA ILE A 51 -3.36 -0.82 6.19
C ILE A 51 -2.70 -0.34 7.49
N SER A 52 -3.25 -0.76 8.63
CA SER A 52 -2.78 -0.47 9.99
C SER A 52 -2.91 0.98 10.51
N THR A 53 -3.30 1.97 9.71
CA THR A 53 -3.34 3.39 10.14
C THR A 53 -4.61 3.80 10.90
N GLY A 54 -5.63 2.94 10.93
CA GLY A 54 -6.85 3.13 11.73
C GLY A 54 -6.69 2.65 13.17
N HIS A 55 -7.48 1.66 13.58
CA HIS A 55 -7.47 1.09 14.94
C HIS A 55 -6.12 0.51 15.40
N TYR A 56 -5.19 0.28 14.46
CA TYR A 56 -3.85 -0.26 14.76
C TYR A 56 -2.79 0.83 14.97
N PHE A 57 -3.19 2.11 14.91
CA PHE A 57 -2.41 3.29 15.30
C PHE A 57 -1.05 3.43 14.63
N PHE A 58 -0.85 2.82 13.45
CA PHE A 58 0.40 2.95 12.72
C PHE A 58 0.58 4.40 12.25
N PRO A 59 1.74 5.04 12.47
CA PRO A 59 1.98 6.41 12.02
C PRO A 59 1.77 6.54 10.51
N HIS A 60 0.91 7.48 10.12
CA HIS A 60 0.44 7.64 8.74
C HIS A 60 1.58 7.74 7.72
N GLU A 61 2.56 8.62 7.96
CA GLU A 61 3.69 8.80 7.04
C GLU A 61 4.57 7.55 6.93
N ARG A 62 4.81 6.87 8.06
CA ARG A 62 5.63 5.66 8.11
C ARG A 62 4.95 4.49 7.39
N ALA A 63 3.64 4.35 7.59
CA ALA A 63 2.82 3.36 6.92
C ALA A 63 2.77 3.60 5.41
N ALA A 64 2.49 4.86 5.00
CA ALA A 64 2.45 5.25 3.59
C ALA A 64 3.80 5.01 2.90
N GLY A 65 4.91 5.42 3.52
CA GLY A 65 6.25 5.18 2.97
C GLY A 65 6.58 3.70 2.84
N THR A 66 6.14 2.86 3.79
CA THR A 66 6.33 1.41 3.71
C THR A 66 5.45 0.77 2.63
N ALA A 67 4.19 1.18 2.53
CA ALA A 67 3.26 0.70 1.50
C ALA A 67 3.77 1.05 0.10
N LEU A 68 4.06 2.32 -0.15
CA LEU A 68 4.50 2.81 -1.47
C LEU A 68 5.83 2.22 -1.90
N ARG A 69 6.83 2.16 -1.01
CA ARG A 69 8.10 1.48 -1.32
C ARG A 69 7.87 0.04 -1.74
N THR A 70 7.04 -0.70 -1.01
CA THR A 70 6.74 -2.11 -1.31
C THR A 70 6.02 -2.25 -2.66
N ILE A 71 5.01 -1.43 -2.90
CA ILE A 71 4.22 -1.42 -4.15
C ILE A 71 5.11 -1.09 -5.34
N ILE A 72 5.86 0.02 -5.27
CA ILE A 72 6.74 0.48 -6.35
C ILE A 72 7.78 -0.60 -6.67
N THR A 73 8.48 -1.14 -5.66
CA THR A 73 9.46 -2.23 -5.88
C THR A 73 8.81 -3.45 -6.53
N PHE A 74 7.60 -3.83 -6.12
CA PHE A 74 6.88 -4.96 -6.72
C PHE A 74 6.53 -4.68 -8.20
N LEU A 75 5.99 -3.51 -8.50
CA LEU A 75 5.64 -3.14 -9.87
C LEU A 75 6.89 -3.07 -10.76
N THR A 76 7.97 -2.46 -10.28
CA THR A 76 9.22 -2.33 -11.05
C THR A 76 9.86 -3.68 -11.40
N HIS A 77 9.82 -4.66 -10.49
CA HIS A 77 10.60 -5.89 -10.67
C HIS A 77 9.78 -7.13 -11.00
N ILE A 78 8.49 -7.14 -10.69
CA ILE A 78 7.68 -8.36 -10.66
C ILE A 78 6.46 -8.27 -11.58
N ALA A 79 5.73 -7.16 -11.55
CA ALA A 79 4.49 -7.00 -12.31
C ALA A 79 4.31 -5.56 -12.81
N PRO A 80 5.09 -5.12 -13.81
CA PRO A 80 5.07 -3.73 -14.30
C PRO A 80 3.73 -3.32 -14.93
N ASP A 81 2.96 -4.28 -15.42
CA ASP A 81 1.67 -4.04 -16.09
C ASP A 81 0.45 -4.15 -15.14
N MET A 82 0.67 -4.26 -13.82
CA MET A 82 -0.41 -4.37 -12.83
C MET A 82 -0.82 -3.00 -12.28
N ASP A 83 -2.12 -2.69 -12.29
CA ASP A 83 -2.64 -1.46 -11.71
C ASP A 83 -2.82 -1.59 -10.19
N VAL A 84 -2.24 -0.67 -9.42
CA VAL A 84 -2.38 -0.64 -7.96
C VAL A 84 -2.99 0.68 -7.52
N TYR A 85 -4.17 0.60 -6.91
CA TYR A 85 -4.89 1.76 -6.39
C TYR A 85 -4.69 1.88 -4.87
N CYS A 86 -4.29 3.05 -4.38
CA CYS A 86 -4.21 3.36 -2.95
C CYS A 86 -5.45 4.14 -2.52
N PHE A 87 -6.45 3.46 -1.95
CA PHE A 87 -7.70 4.08 -1.52
C PHE A 87 -7.56 4.73 -0.14
N CYS A 88 -7.32 6.04 -0.14
CA CYS A 88 -7.18 6.85 1.06
C CYS A 88 -8.55 7.36 1.52
N PHE A 89 -9.08 6.84 2.64
CA PHE A 89 -10.37 7.30 3.18
C PHE A 89 -10.31 8.75 3.70
N SER A 90 -9.16 9.19 4.21
CA SER A 90 -8.99 10.54 4.75
C SER A 90 -8.18 11.43 3.82
N ARG A 91 -8.54 12.72 3.75
CA ARG A 91 -7.77 13.73 3.01
C ARG A 91 -6.31 13.81 3.49
N ARG A 92 -6.07 13.57 4.77
CA ARG A 92 -4.71 13.52 5.34
C ARG A 92 -3.88 12.41 4.70
N ASP A 93 -4.41 11.20 4.61
CA ASP A 93 -3.69 10.08 4.00
C ASP A 93 -3.44 10.34 2.52
N ALA A 94 -4.43 10.86 1.79
CA ALA A 94 -4.27 11.23 0.38
C ALA A 94 -3.12 12.22 0.16
N LEU A 95 -3.03 13.28 0.98
CA LEU A 95 -1.93 14.26 0.91
C LEU A 95 -0.56 13.64 1.21
N ILE A 96 -0.48 12.74 2.19
CA ILE A 96 0.76 12.04 2.54
C ILE A 96 1.21 11.16 1.37
N TYR A 97 0.32 10.34 0.83
CA TYR A 97 0.64 9.46 -0.30
C TYR A 97 1.07 10.26 -1.53
N ARG A 98 0.34 11.33 -1.87
CA ARG A 98 0.67 12.22 -3.00
C ARG A 98 2.07 12.81 -2.85
N ARG A 99 2.38 13.39 -1.68
CA ARG A 99 3.71 13.97 -1.42
C ARG A 99 4.83 12.94 -1.60
N ILE A 100 4.68 11.74 -1.04
CA ILE A 100 5.70 10.68 -1.15
C ILE A 100 5.87 10.24 -2.62
N LEU A 101 4.78 10.13 -3.38
CA LEU A 101 4.85 9.75 -4.80
C LEU A 101 5.53 10.82 -5.66
N GLU A 102 5.27 12.10 -5.39
CA GLU A 102 5.93 13.23 -6.05
C GLU A 102 7.44 13.22 -5.79
N GLU A 103 7.88 12.91 -4.56
CA GLU A 103 9.30 12.77 -4.19
C GLU A 103 9.99 11.59 -4.92
N HIS A 104 9.25 10.54 -5.26
CA HIS A 104 9.81 9.34 -5.91
C HIS A 104 9.90 9.45 -7.45
N HIS A 105 9.53 10.58 -8.07
CA HIS A 105 9.49 10.77 -9.53
C HIS A 105 8.87 9.59 -10.28
N CYS A 106 7.78 9.04 -9.73
CA CYS A 106 7.17 7.81 -10.25
C CYS A 106 6.42 8.11 -11.57
N PRO A 107 6.79 7.51 -12.72
CA PRO A 107 6.15 7.79 -14.00
C PRO A 107 4.72 7.21 -14.12
N PHE A 108 4.24 6.50 -13.09
CA PHE A 108 2.97 5.77 -13.08
C PHE A 108 1.85 6.48 -12.30
N LEU A 109 2.06 7.72 -11.87
CA LEU A 109 1.02 8.53 -11.23
C LEU A 109 -0.07 8.91 -12.25
N THR A 110 -1.28 8.42 -12.03
CA THR A 110 -2.49 8.91 -12.70
C THR A 110 -3.45 9.41 -11.61
N ASP A 111 -3.74 10.72 -11.63
CA ASP A 111 -4.74 11.34 -10.75
C ASP A 111 -6.13 10.98 -11.30
N ASP A 112 -6.72 9.90 -10.80
CA ASP A 112 -8.13 9.58 -11.09
C ASP A 112 -9.00 10.26 -10.01
N GLU A 113 -9.17 11.58 -10.13
CA GLU A 113 -10.15 12.35 -9.34
C GLU A 113 -11.54 12.09 -9.92
N SER A 114 -12.17 10.98 -9.49
CA SER A 114 -13.59 10.68 -9.71
C SER A 114 -14.43 10.91 -8.46
#